data_AF-A0A957P918-F1
#
_entry.id   AF-A0A957P918-F1
#
_cell.length_a   1.000
_cell.length_b   1.000
_cell.length_c   1.000
_cell.angle_alpha   90.00
_cell.angle_beta   90.00
_cell.angle_gamma   90.00
#
_symmetry.space_group_name_H-M   'P 1'
#
loop_
_entity.id
_entity.type
_entity.pdbx_description
1 polymer ?
#
loop_
_entity_poly.entity_id
_entity_poly.type
_entity_poly.pdbx_seq_one_letter_code
_entity_poly.pdbx_strand_id
1 'polypeptide(L)'
;ALRQVLGTHVEQRGSNITPERLRFDFSHNAKLSAAELRQVQDLVNAQIALDIPVVWQEMSVDAAKAEGAIGLFEERYGDRVKVYTIDGFSKEICGGPHVTHTGELGHFRIAKEQAVGAGVRRIRAMLA
;
A
#
# COMPACT_ATOMS: atom_id res chain seq x y z
N ALA A 1 -1.30 6.75 0.68
CA ALA A 1 -1.14 7.66 -0.49
C ALA A 1 -2.30 7.57 -1.49
N LEU A 2 -2.50 6.48 -2.24
CA LEU A 2 -3.55 6.40 -3.27
C LEU A 2 -4.95 6.75 -2.77
N ARG A 3 -5.37 6.21 -1.60
CA ARG A 3 -6.66 6.53 -0.99
C ARG A 3 -6.81 8.01 -0.59
N GLN A 4 -5.71 8.68 -0.23
CA GLN A 4 -5.73 10.10 0.12
C GLN A 4 -5.87 11.00 -1.11
N VAL A 5 -5.23 10.62 -2.23
CA VAL A 5 -5.26 11.41 -3.48
C VAL A 5 -6.54 11.14 -4.28
N LEU A 6 -6.92 9.87 -4.40
CA LEU A 6 -7.98 9.45 -5.32
C LEU A 6 -9.32 9.20 -4.61
N GLY A 7 -9.31 8.91 -3.31
CA GLY A 7 -10.52 8.60 -2.52
C GLY A 7 -10.54 7.19 -1.94
N THR A 8 -11.47 6.97 -1.00
CA THR A 8 -11.61 5.74 -0.20
C THR A 8 -12.17 4.54 -0.97
N HIS A 9 -12.64 4.73 -2.20
CA HIS A 9 -13.03 3.63 -3.10
C HIS A 9 -11.84 2.87 -3.70
N VAL A 10 -10.63 3.38 -3.52
CA VAL A 10 -9.41 2.68 -3.93
C VAL A 10 -9.13 1.52 -2.98
N GLU A 11 -9.19 0.33 -3.55
CA GLU A 11 -8.94 -0.95 -2.91
C GLU A 11 -7.88 -1.71 -3.69
N GLN A 12 -7.05 -2.48 -3.01
CA GLN A 12 -6.08 -3.35 -3.64
C GLN A 12 -6.79 -4.46 -4.45
N ARG A 13 -6.33 -4.67 -5.68
CA ARG A 13 -6.78 -5.76 -6.56
C ARG A 13 -5.66 -6.76 -6.88
N GLY A 14 -4.42 -6.43 -6.51
CA GLY A 14 -3.28 -7.32 -6.68
C GLY A 14 -1.97 -6.63 -6.33
N SER A 15 -1.00 -7.40 -5.86
CA SER A 15 0.35 -6.91 -5.59
C SER A 15 1.38 -7.96 -6.01
N ASN A 16 2.53 -7.52 -6.51
CA ASN A 16 3.68 -8.39 -6.71
C ASN A 16 4.97 -7.59 -6.54
N ILE A 17 5.80 -8.03 -5.60
CA ILE A 17 7.07 -7.41 -5.26
C ILE A 17 8.16 -8.46 -5.47
N THR A 18 9.16 -8.13 -6.27
CA THR A 18 10.41 -8.88 -6.47
C THR A 18 11.56 -7.88 -6.45
N PRO A 19 12.83 -8.32 -6.33
CA PRO A 19 13.98 -7.42 -6.40
C PRO A 19 14.00 -6.55 -7.67
N GLU A 20 13.39 -7.04 -8.77
CA GLU A 20 13.36 -6.37 -10.07
C GLU A 20 12.07 -5.57 -10.32
N ARG A 21 11.00 -5.78 -9.54
CA ARG A 21 9.71 -5.09 -9.78
C ARG A 21 8.87 -4.87 -8.54
N LEU A 22 8.31 -3.67 -8.43
CA LEU A 22 7.15 -3.38 -7.60
C LEU A 22 5.94 -3.15 -8.50
N ARG A 23 4.92 -4.00 -8.36
CA ARG A 23 3.64 -3.90 -9.08
C ARG A 23 2.49 -3.82 -8.09
N PHE A 24 1.67 -2.80 -8.23
CA PHE A 24 0.47 -2.62 -7.41
C PHE A 24 -0.75 -2.35 -8.29
N ASP A 25 -1.80 -3.15 -8.10
CA ASP A 25 -3.06 -3.06 -8.83
C ASP A 25 -4.16 -2.61 -7.88
N PHE A 26 -5.01 -1.69 -8.32
CA PHE A 26 -6.03 -1.07 -7.48
C PHE A 26 -7.30 -0.72 -8.25
N SER A 27 -8.44 -0.65 -7.54
CA SER A 27 -9.71 -0.20 -8.11
C SER A 27 -9.68 1.29 -8.38
N HIS A 28 -9.84 1.66 -9.65
CA HIS A 28 -10.06 3.03 -10.07
C HIS A 28 -10.52 3.04 -11.54
N ASN A 29 -11.56 3.82 -11.85
CA ASN A 29 -12.18 3.79 -13.19
C ASN A 29 -11.48 4.69 -14.21
N ALA A 30 -10.77 5.72 -13.75
CA ALA A 30 -10.12 6.69 -14.62
C ALA A 30 -8.61 6.42 -14.77
N LYS A 31 -8.00 7.00 -15.79
CA LYS A 31 -6.54 7.11 -15.85
C LYS A 31 -6.11 8.23 -14.90
N LEU A 32 -5.07 8.00 -14.11
CA LEU A 32 -4.51 9.04 -13.24
C LEU A 32 -3.88 10.13 -14.11
N SER A 33 -4.15 11.38 -13.76
CA SER A 33 -3.46 12.54 -14.28
C SER A 33 -2.00 12.56 -13.84
N ALA A 34 -1.17 13.34 -14.55
CA ALA A 34 0.22 13.55 -14.16
C ALA A 34 0.34 14.21 -12.77
N ALA A 35 -0.62 15.06 -12.40
CA ALA A 35 -0.67 15.71 -11.09
C ALA A 35 -0.98 14.70 -9.98
N GLU A 36 -1.98 13.84 -10.15
CA GLU A 36 -2.31 12.79 -9.16
C GLU A 36 -1.16 11.80 -9.00
N LEU A 37 -0.52 11.38 -10.09
CA LEU A 37 0.66 10.51 -10.04
C LEU A 37 1.80 11.15 -9.23
N ARG A 38 2.06 12.43 -9.46
CA ARG A 38 3.06 13.19 -8.72
C ARG A 38 2.70 13.28 -7.23
N GLN A 39 1.47 13.65 -6.91
CA GLN A 39 1.00 13.73 -5.52
C GLN A 39 1.10 12.39 -4.79
N VAL A 40 0.74 11.28 -5.45
CA VAL A 40 0.90 9.94 -4.87
C VAL A 40 2.37 9.66 -4.57
N GLN A 41 3.26 9.92 -5.52
CA GLN A 41 4.69 9.70 -5.34
C GLN A 41 5.28 10.58 -4.23
N ASP A 42 4.93 11.87 -4.21
CA ASP A 42 5.42 12.83 -3.24
C ASP A 42 4.96 12.48 -1.83
N LEU A 43 3.70 12.03 -1.66
CA LEU A 43 3.20 11.55 -0.38
C LEU A 43 3.96 10.31 0.11
N VAL A 44 4.26 9.35 -0.76
CA VAL A 44 5.03 8.15 -0.37
C VAL A 44 6.44 8.57 0.07
N ASN A 45 7.13 9.41 -0.71
CA ASN A 45 8.46 9.88 -0.36
C ASN A 45 8.48 10.74 0.91
N ALA A 46 7.43 11.52 1.18
CA ALA A 46 7.30 12.24 2.43
C ALA A 46 7.24 11.29 3.63
N GLN A 47 6.51 10.18 3.54
CA GLN A 47 6.49 9.19 4.63
C GLN A 47 7.81 8.43 4.77
N ILE A 48 8.51 8.19 3.67
CA ILE A 48 9.85 7.58 3.72
C ILE A 48 10.84 8.54 4.42
N ALA A 49 10.80 9.83 4.09
CA ALA A 49 11.67 10.84 4.68
C ALA A 49 11.42 11.08 6.19
N LEU A 50 10.21 10.77 6.68
CA LEU A 50 9.89 10.84 8.11
C LEU A 50 10.48 9.69 8.94
N ASP A 51 11.02 8.66 8.28
CA ASP A 51 11.67 7.52 8.92
C ASP A 51 10.87 6.86 10.05
N ILE A 52 9.60 6.58 9.75
CA ILE A 52 8.60 6.16 10.73
C ILE A 52 8.81 4.67 11.04
N PRO A 53 8.83 4.26 12.33
CA PRO A 53 8.86 2.85 12.70
C PRO A 53 7.69 2.06 12.10
N VAL A 54 7.98 0.89 11.53
CA VAL A 54 6.99 -0.07 11.06
C VAL A 54 6.83 -1.13 12.13
N VAL A 55 5.74 -1.03 12.88
CA VAL A 55 5.44 -1.97 13.97
C VAL A 55 4.38 -2.97 13.54
N TRP A 56 4.40 -4.18 14.11
CA TRP A 56 3.36 -5.15 13.87
C TRP A 56 2.89 -5.83 15.15
N GLN A 57 1.63 -6.25 15.14
CA GLN A 57 1.00 -7.01 16.20
C GLN A 57 0.19 -8.15 15.61
N GLU A 58 0.11 -9.27 16.35
CA GLU A 58 -0.74 -10.39 15.98
C GLU A 58 -2.03 -10.34 16.79
N MET A 59 -3.17 -10.30 16.10
CA MET A 59 -4.50 -10.15 16.71
C MET A 59 -5.57 -10.91 15.92
N SER A 60 -6.79 -10.99 16.45
CA SER A 60 -7.90 -11.57 15.70
C SER A 60 -8.33 -10.69 14.53
N VAL A 61 -8.96 -11.29 13.53
CA VAL A 61 -9.52 -10.55 12.38
C VAL A 61 -10.52 -9.48 12.83
N ASP A 62 -11.36 -9.79 13.83
CA ASP A 62 -12.34 -8.83 14.35
C ASP A 62 -11.70 -7.67 15.10
N ALA A 63 -10.62 -7.92 15.86
CA ALA A 63 -9.84 -6.86 16.49
C ALA A 63 -9.18 -5.95 15.44
N ALA A 64 -8.58 -6.55 14.39
CA ALA A 64 -7.97 -5.79 13.30
C ALA A 64 -9.00 -4.88 12.59
N LYS A 65 -10.21 -5.39 12.33
CA LYS A 65 -11.32 -4.60 11.77
C LYS A 65 -11.74 -3.46 12.70
N ALA A 66 -11.88 -3.74 14.00
CA ALA A 66 -12.25 -2.73 15.00
C ALA A 66 -11.20 -1.60 15.10
N GLU A 67 -9.93 -1.93 14.86
CA GLU A 67 -8.83 -0.97 14.81
C GLU A 67 -8.71 -0.20 13.48
N GLY A 68 -9.58 -0.47 12.51
CA GLY A 68 -9.58 0.18 11.21
C GLY A 68 -8.48 -0.30 10.26
N ALA A 69 -7.91 -1.49 10.50
CA ALA A 69 -6.95 -2.08 9.58
C ALA A 69 -7.61 -2.35 8.22
N ILE A 70 -6.92 -1.99 7.14
CA ILE A 70 -7.35 -2.28 5.78
C ILE A 70 -6.59 -3.49 5.24
N GLY A 71 -7.20 -4.22 4.32
CA GLY A 71 -6.55 -5.37 3.70
C GLY A 71 -7.54 -6.25 2.99
N LEU A 72 -7.01 -7.20 2.21
CA LEU A 72 -7.82 -8.28 1.68
C LEU A 72 -8.09 -9.24 2.84
N PHE A 73 -9.29 -9.19 3.42
CA PHE A 73 -9.77 -10.17 4.39
C PHE A 73 -10.10 -11.49 3.67
N GLU A 74 -9.11 -12.10 3.04
CA GLU A 74 -9.27 -13.41 2.42
C GLU A 74 -9.46 -14.46 3.51
N GLU A 75 -10.27 -15.48 3.24
CA GLU A 75 -10.44 -16.71 4.05
C GLU A 75 -9.12 -17.47 4.31
N ARG A 76 -8.00 -16.98 3.75
CA ARG A 76 -6.65 -17.53 3.91
C ARG A 76 -5.97 -17.15 5.21
N TYR A 77 -6.43 -16.10 5.89
CA TYR A 77 -5.95 -15.78 7.22
C TYR A 77 -6.78 -16.60 8.21
N GLY A 78 -6.13 -17.47 8.99
CA GLY A 78 -6.81 -18.17 10.08
C GLY A 78 -7.33 -17.20 11.16
N ASP A 79 -7.58 -17.69 12.37
CA ASP A 79 -8.16 -16.88 13.45
C ASP A 79 -7.31 -15.65 13.84
N ARG A 80 -6.02 -15.64 13.48
CA ARG A 80 -5.04 -14.60 13.84
C ARG A 80 -4.34 -14.03 12.60
N VAL A 81 -4.21 -12.70 12.56
CA VAL A 81 -3.57 -11.91 11.50
C VAL A 81 -2.45 -11.06 12.07
N LYS A 82 -1.42 -10.80 11.24
CA LYS A 82 -0.43 -9.76 11.53
C LYS A 82 -0.90 -8.44 10.95
N VAL A 83 -1.00 -7.42 11.79
CA VAL A 83 -1.34 -6.05 11.43
C VAL A 83 -0.09 -5.21 11.52
N TYR A 84 0.34 -4.65 10.39
CA TYR A 84 1.44 -3.69 10.30
C TYR A 84 0.91 -2.28 10.39
N THR A 85 1.59 -1.42 11.15
CA THR A 85 1.21 -0.02 11.36
C THR A 85 2.40 0.89 11.07
N ILE A 86 2.15 1.90 10.24
CA ILE A 86 2.97 3.09 10.05
C ILE A 86 2.16 4.24 10.65
N ASP A 87 2.63 4.75 11.78
CA ASP A 87 1.85 5.69 12.59
C ASP A 87 1.43 6.93 11.79
N GLY A 88 0.17 7.35 11.98
CA GLY A 88 -0.44 8.46 11.25
C GLY A 88 -0.65 8.26 9.74
N PHE A 89 -0.29 7.11 9.15
CA PHE A 89 -0.34 6.93 7.69
C PHE A 89 -1.08 5.68 7.21
N SER A 90 -0.72 4.50 7.70
CA SER A 90 -1.34 3.25 7.26
C SER A 90 -1.37 2.18 8.34
N LYS A 91 -2.42 1.35 8.30
CA LYS A 91 -2.58 0.17 9.15
C LYS A 91 -3.15 -0.96 8.28
N GLU A 92 -2.36 -2.00 8.03
CA GLU A 92 -2.69 -3.02 7.05
C GLU A 92 -2.43 -4.45 7.55
N ILE A 93 -3.29 -5.37 7.14
CA ILE A 93 -3.07 -6.81 7.36
C ILE A 93 -2.11 -7.33 6.29
N CYS A 94 -0.99 -7.93 6.69
CA CYS A 94 -0.06 -8.54 5.74
C CYS A 94 0.70 -9.72 6.37
N GLY A 95 1.00 -10.74 5.57
CA GLY A 95 1.80 -11.91 5.99
C GLY A 95 3.27 -11.86 5.56
N GLY A 96 3.65 -10.87 4.75
CA GLY A 96 4.99 -10.77 4.17
C GLY A 96 6.02 -10.11 5.10
N PRO A 97 7.31 -10.22 4.75
CA PRO A 97 8.38 -9.47 5.42
C PRO A 97 8.20 -7.96 5.18
N HIS A 98 8.61 -7.16 6.15
CA HIS A 98 8.60 -5.69 6.09
C HIS A 98 9.94 -5.14 6.58
N VAL A 99 10.26 -3.93 6.14
CA VAL A 99 11.30 -3.08 6.74
C VAL A 99 10.92 -2.74 8.18
N THR A 100 11.90 -2.36 9.00
CA THR A 100 11.66 -1.98 10.40
C THR A 100 11.30 -0.50 10.57
N HIS A 101 11.68 0.34 9.59
CA HIS A 101 11.29 1.74 9.50
C HIS A 101 11.18 2.19 8.03
N THR A 102 10.38 3.23 7.74
CA THR A 102 10.09 3.63 6.35
C THR A 102 11.33 4.14 5.61
N GLY A 103 12.33 4.68 6.31
CA GLY A 103 13.56 5.19 5.71
C GLY A 103 14.41 4.14 4.99
N GLU A 104 14.29 2.85 5.38
CA GLU A 104 14.98 1.74 4.70
C GLU A 104 14.57 1.60 3.22
N LEU A 105 13.43 2.15 2.83
CA LEU A 105 12.90 2.07 1.46
C LEU A 105 13.62 3.02 0.48
N GLY A 106 14.40 3.98 0.97
CA GLY A 106 15.13 4.94 0.12
C GLY A 106 14.19 5.90 -0.61
N HIS A 107 14.20 5.89 -1.93
CA HIS A 107 13.40 6.78 -2.76
C HIS A 107 12.44 6.00 -3.66
N PHE A 108 11.14 6.30 -3.54
CA PHE A 108 10.09 5.71 -4.34
C PHE A 108 9.86 6.49 -5.64
N ARG A 109 9.81 5.76 -6.77
CA ARG A 109 9.48 6.34 -8.08
C ARG A 109 8.46 5.50 -8.83
N ILE A 110 7.40 6.14 -9.32
CA ILE A 110 6.46 5.52 -10.25
C ILE A 110 7.08 5.49 -11.66
N ALA A 111 7.25 4.30 -12.20
CA ALA A 111 7.80 4.07 -13.53
C ALA A 111 6.70 4.06 -14.61
N LYS A 112 5.55 3.47 -14.30
CA LYS A 112 4.44 3.34 -15.26
C LYS A 112 3.10 3.23 -14.55
N GLU A 113 2.08 3.82 -15.16
CA GLU A 113 0.67 3.61 -14.81
C GLU A 113 -0.09 3.14 -16.06
N GLN A 114 -0.97 2.14 -15.93
CA GLN A 114 -1.79 1.64 -17.04
C GLN A 114 -3.08 0.94 -16.57
N ALA A 115 -4.07 0.86 -17.46
CA ALA A 115 -5.25 0.00 -17.25
C ALA A 115 -4.87 -1.47 -17.37
N VAL A 116 -5.49 -2.34 -16.58
CA VAL A 116 -5.33 -3.81 -16.68
C VAL A 116 -6.65 -4.57 -16.82
N GLY A 117 -7.77 -3.86 -16.73
CA GLY A 117 -9.12 -4.37 -16.88
C GLY A 117 -10.14 -3.28 -16.59
N ALA A 118 -11.43 -3.59 -16.73
CA ALA A 118 -12.50 -2.66 -16.35
C ALA A 118 -12.39 -2.31 -14.86
N GLY A 119 -12.27 -1.01 -14.56
CA GLY A 119 -12.19 -0.48 -13.20
C GLY A 119 -10.90 -0.80 -12.43
N VAL A 120 -9.86 -1.31 -13.09
CA VAL A 120 -8.59 -1.65 -12.44
C VAL A 120 -7.40 -0.96 -13.12
N ARG A 121 -6.60 -0.27 -12.30
CA ARG A 121 -5.35 0.40 -12.68
C ARG A 121 -4.16 -0.32 -12.05
N ARG A 122 -3.00 -0.19 -12.70
CA ARG A 122 -1.73 -0.77 -12.25
C ARG A 122 -0.67 0.31 -12.23
N ILE A 123 0.03 0.42 -11.11
CA ILE A 123 1.29 1.14 -10.99
C ILE A 123 2.44 0.14 -10.98
N ARG A 124 3.49 0.45 -11.74
CA ARG A 124 4.82 -0.13 -11.57
C ARG A 124 5.74 0.93 -10.99
N ALA A 125 6.51 0.56 -9.98
CA ALA A 125 7.42 1.46 -9.28
C ALA A 125 8.76 0.79 -8.98
N MET A 126 9.69 1.61 -8.51
CA MET A 126 11.03 1.21 -8.08
C MET A 126 11.36 1.91 -6.76
N LEU A 127 12.18 1.26 -5.95
CA LEU A 127 12.85 1.80 -4.77
C LEU A 127 14.35 1.94 -5.09
N ALA A 128 14.98 3.03 -4.68
CA ALA A 128 16.39 3.33 -4.96
C ALA A 128 17.06 4.04 -3.79
#